data_AF-A0A8S3JBK8-F1
#
_entry.id   AF-A0A8S3JBK8-F1
#
_cell.length_a   1.000
_cell.length_b   1.000
_cell.length_c   1.000
_cell.angle_alpha   90.00
_cell.angle_beta   90.00
_cell.angle_gamma   90.00
#
_symmetry.space_group_name_H-M   'P 1'
#
loop_
_entity.id
_entity.type
_entity.pdbx_description
1 polymer ?
#
loop_
_entity_poly.entity_id
_entity_poly.type
_entity_poly.pdbx_seq_one_letter_code
_entity_poly.pdbx_strand_id
1 'polypeptide(L)'
;MLTSSDTNLAKSTTNTPDGGWGWVIVFSSFMIHFIMDGITYSMGDVYLEPMLTNLHFSRAYVSAIFSFLESITLASAPISTVFTNTFGSRTITIVGALLASFGFFLSRWWTNVYYYYLTIGIIGGIGCGLIYLPAIVSVGYY
;
A
#
# COMPACT_ATOMS: atom_id res chain seq x y z
N MET A 1 31.19 29.08 -5.57
CA MET A 1 30.72 29.96 -6.66
C MET A 1 29.74 29.13 -7.48
N LEU A 2 28.44 29.20 -7.17
CA LEU A 2 27.40 28.44 -7.89
C LEU A 2 27.22 29.09 -9.26
N THR A 3 27.37 28.30 -10.33
CA THR A 3 27.27 28.79 -11.70
C THR A 3 25.82 29.09 -12.05
N SER A 4 25.58 30.09 -12.90
CA SER A 4 24.25 30.46 -13.40
C SER A 4 23.52 29.32 -14.12
N SER A 5 24.21 28.22 -14.47
CA SER A 5 23.62 26.98 -14.96
C SER A 5 22.80 26.23 -13.91
N ASP A 6 23.27 26.20 -12.66
CA ASP A 6 22.70 25.37 -11.59
C ASP A 6 21.44 26.03 -11.00
N THR A 7 21.41 27.37 -11.03
CA THR A 7 20.21 28.15 -10.74
C THR A 7 19.14 28.01 -11.82
N ASN A 8 19.51 27.79 -13.08
CA ASN A 8 18.53 27.52 -14.15
C ASN A 8 18.02 26.07 -14.13
N LEU A 9 18.85 25.10 -13.74
CA LEU A 9 18.42 23.71 -13.58
C LEU A 9 17.49 23.53 -12.36
N ALA A 10 17.77 24.23 -11.25
CA ALA A 10 16.87 24.27 -10.09
C ALA A 10 15.59 25.09 -10.35
N LYS A 11 15.60 25.98 -11.34
CA LYS A 11 14.45 26.80 -11.73
C LYS A 11 13.54 26.11 -12.76
N SER A 12 14.01 25.09 -13.48
CA SER A 12 13.15 24.32 -14.41
C SER A 12 12.34 23.22 -13.73
N THR A 13 12.71 22.82 -12.51
CA THR A 13 11.97 21.84 -11.69
C THR A 13 10.95 22.46 -10.75
N THR A 14 10.83 23.80 -10.71
CA THR A 14 9.95 24.54 -9.81
C THR A 14 8.83 25.28 -10.54
N ASN A 15 8.39 24.75 -11.69
CA ASN A 15 6.99 24.95 -12.07
C ASN A 15 6.16 24.00 -11.20
N THR A 16 6.04 24.29 -9.90
CA THR A 16 4.90 23.79 -9.13
C THR A 16 3.68 24.21 -9.93
N PRO A 17 2.90 23.27 -10.49
CA PRO A 17 1.70 23.66 -11.21
C PRO A 17 0.77 24.25 -10.16
N ASP A 18 0.67 25.58 -10.11
CA ASP A 18 -0.39 26.30 -9.41
C ASP A 18 -1.72 26.03 -10.13
N GLY A 19 -2.14 24.78 -10.14
CA GLY A 19 -3.35 24.28 -10.75
C GLY A 19 -3.87 23.16 -9.87
N GLY A 20 -5.16 23.20 -9.52
CA GLY A 20 -5.82 22.36 -8.49
C GLY A 20 -5.69 20.83 -8.63
N TRP A 21 -4.91 20.32 -9.57
CA TRP A 21 -4.50 18.91 -9.68
C TRP A 21 -3.79 18.38 -8.43
N GLY A 22 -2.99 19.20 -7.73
CA GLY A 22 -2.36 18.78 -6.47
C GLY A 22 -3.39 18.29 -5.43
N TRP A 23 -4.53 18.98 -5.30
CA TRP A 23 -5.62 18.59 -4.40
C TRP A 23 -6.24 17.25 -4.77
N VAL A 24 -6.36 16.94 -6.06
CA VAL A 24 -6.88 15.65 -6.54
C VAL A 24 -5.92 14.51 -6.15
N ILE A 25 -4.61 14.75 -6.23
CA ILE A 25 -3.59 13.78 -5.85
C ILE A 25 -3.60 13.55 -4.34
N VAL A 26 -3.68 14.62 -3.54
CA VAL A 26 -3.81 14.51 -2.07
C VAL A 26 -5.08 13.73 -1.69
N PHE A 27 -6.22 14.05 -2.30
CA PHE A 27 -7.47 13.32 -2.06
C PHE A 27 -7.37 11.85 -2.47
N SER A 28 -6.71 11.55 -3.60
CA SER A 28 -6.50 10.18 -4.06
C SER A 28 -5.60 9.40 -3.12
N SER A 29 -4.48 9.98 -2.68
CA SER A 29 -3.59 9.37 -1.68
C SER A 29 -4.32 9.15 -0.36
N PHE A 30 -5.12 10.12 0.09
CA PHE A 30 -5.94 9.96 1.30
C PHE A 30 -6.94 8.81 1.16
N MET A 31 -7.66 8.71 0.04
CA MET A 31 -8.59 7.61 -0.21
C MET A 31 -7.90 6.25 -0.24
N ILE A 32 -6.71 6.15 -0.84
CA ILE A 32 -5.93 4.91 -0.86
C ILE A 32 -5.57 4.46 0.56
N HIS A 33 -5.03 5.37 1.38
CA HIS A 33 -4.67 5.07 2.77
C HIS A 33 -5.92 4.77 3.60
N PHE A 34 -7.00 5.54 3.44
CA PHE A 34 -8.26 5.32 4.14
C PHE A 34 -8.86 3.95 3.82
N ILE A 35 -8.83 3.51 2.57
CA ILE A 35 -9.30 2.19 2.17
C ILE A 35 -8.38 1.11 2.74
N MET A 36 -7.05 1.29 2.67
CA MET A 36 -6.10 0.29 3.14
C MET A 36 -6.17 0.10 4.66
N ASP A 37 -6.11 1.17 5.43
CA ASP A 37 -6.30 1.15 6.89
C ASP A 37 -7.72 0.67 7.24
N GLY A 38 -8.73 1.13 6.50
CA GLY A 38 -10.12 0.71 6.69
C GLY A 38 -10.31 -0.79 6.52
N ILE A 39 -9.65 -1.40 5.53
CA ILE A 39 -9.64 -2.86 5.33
C ILE A 39 -8.94 -3.52 6.53
N THR A 40 -7.75 -3.06 6.94
CA THR A 40 -7.00 -3.66 8.05
C THR A 40 -7.78 -3.62 9.37
N TYR A 41 -8.39 -2.49 9.72
CA TYR A 41 -9.16 -2.35 10.96
C TYR A 41 -10.54 -3.01 10.88
N SER A 42 -11.28 -2.84 9.78
CA SER A 42 -12.64 -3.38 9.66
C SER A 42 -12.62 -4.90 9.47
N MET A 43 -11.69 -5.44 8.68
CA MET A 43 -11.58 -6.89 8.51
C MET A 43 -11.02 -7.54 9.77
N GLY A 44 -10.18 -6.84 10.54
CA GLY A 44 -9.73 -7.26 11.86
C GLY A 44 -10.90 -7.69 12.74
N ASP A 45 -11.86 -6.80 12.97
CA ASP A 45 -13.03 -7.10 13.81
C ASP A 45 -14.08 -7.99 13.14
N VAL A 46 -14.32 -7.83 11.83
CA VAL A 46 -15.37 -8.57 11.12
C VAL A 46 -14.98 -10.03 10.84
N TYR A 47 -13.70 -10.32 10.58
CA TYR A 47 -13.23 -11.71 10.39
C TYR A 47 -12.96 -12.43 11.72
N LEU A 48 -12.75 -11.69 12.81
CA LEU A 48 -12.54 -12.25 14.14
C LEU A 48 -13.70 -13.16 14.55
N GLU A 49 -14.94 -12.67 14.51
CA GLU A 49 -16.15 -13.40 14.92
C GLU A 49 -16.32 -14.75 14.20
N PRO A 50 -16.41 -14.83 12.85
CA PRO A 50 -16.61 -16.09 12.14
C PRO A 50 -15.39 -17.02 12.22
N MET A 51 -14.16 -16.53 12.34
CA MET A 51 -12.99 -17.39 12.52
C MET A 51 -12.91 -18.01 13.92
N LEU A 52 -13.35 -17.27 14.96
CA LEU A 52 -13.48 -17.80 16.32
C LEU A 52 -14.52 -18.92 16.39
N THR A 53 -15.66 -18.75 15.70
CA THR A 53 -16.75 -19.75 15.73
C THR A 53 -16.45 -20.99 14.89
N ASN A 54 -15.84 -20.83 13.71
CA ASN A 54 -15.65 -21.94 12.76
C ASN A 54 -14.32 -22.70 12.95
N LEU A 55 -13.28 -22.07 13.48
CA LEU A 55 -11.93 -22.65 13.51
C LEU A 55 -11.33 -22.80 14.91
N HIS A 56 -12.03 -22.39 15.98
CA HIS A 56 -11.56 -22.47 17.37
C HIS A 56 -10.18 -21.83 17.64
N PHE A 57 -9.69 -20.93 16.78
CA PHE A 57 -8.42 -20.24 17.01
C PHE A 57 -8.59 -19.04 17.95
N SER A 58 -7.58 -18.77 18.77
CA SER A 58 -7.55 -17.59 19.65
C SER A 58 -7.54 -16.30 18.84
N ARG A 59 -8.20 -15.24 19.35
CA ARG A 59 -8.22 -13.90 18.74
C ARG A 59 -6.82 -13.40 18.35
N ALA A 60 -5.83 -13.73 19.18
CA ALA A 60 -4.43 -13.36 18.96
C ALA A 60 -3.87 -13.90 17.63
N TYR A 61 -4.28 -15.10 17.19
CA TYR A 61 -3.81 -15.68 15.94
C TYR A 61 -4.38 -14.99 14.71
N VAL A 62 -5.60 -14.45 14.80
CA VAL A 62 -6.24 -13.72 13.69
C VAL A 62 -5.71 -12.30 13.60
N SER A 63 -5.57 -11.59 14.72
CA SER A 63 -4.97 -10.25 14.75
C SER A 63 -3.50 -10.26 14.31
N ALA A 64 -2.78 -11.35 14.59
CA ALA A 64 -1.40 -11.51 14.15
C ALA A 64 -1.25 -11.57 12.61
N ILE A 65 -2.29 -11.97 11.85
CA ILE A 65 -2.26 -11.95 10.37
C ILE A 65 -2.09 -10.51 9.87
N PHE A 66 -2.88 -9.59 10.40
CA PHE A 66 -2.83 -8.17 10.03
C PHE A 66 -1.51 -7.52 10.48
N SER A 67 -1.00 -7.89 11.65
CA SER A 67 0.33 -7.46 12.10
C SER A 67 1.42 -7.93 11.13
N PHE A 68 1.28 -9.15 10.60
CA PHE A 68 2.22 -9.71 9.61
C PHE A 68 2.12 -8.99 8.26
N LEU A 69 0.89 -8.69 7.81
CA LEU A 69 0.63 -7.88 6.61
C LEU A 69 1.32 -6.51 6.72
N GLU A 70 1.12 -5.79 7.82
CA GLU A 70 1.77 -4.49 8.05
C GLU A 70 3.30 -4.63 8.06
N SER A 71 3.82 -5.64 8.76
CA SER A 71 5.26 -5.87 8.85
C SER A 71 5.89 -6.13 7.46
N ILE A 72 5.20 -6.85 6.57
CA ILE A 72 5.64 -7.08 5.19
C ILE A 72 5.48 -5.84 4.33
N THR A 73 4.40 -5.09 4.51
CA THR A 73 4.15 -3.81 3.84
C THR A 73 5.31 -2.84 4.10
N LEU A 74 5.71 -2.70 5.37
CA LEU A 74 6.87 -1.91 5.78
C LEU A 74 8.20 -2.48 5.27
N ALA A 75 8.40 -3.79 5.33
CA ALA A 75 9.61 -4.44 4.83
C ALA A 75 9.79 -4.29 3.31
N SER A 76 8.69 -4.17 2.56
CA SER A 76 8.71 -3.97 1.12
C SER A 76 8.88 -2.51 0.69
N ALA A 77 8.90 -1.55 1.63
CA ALA A 77 9.16 -0.14 1.34
C ALA A 77 10.45 0.12 0.53
N PRO A 78 11.64 -0.40 0.89
CA PRO A 78 12.86 -0.18 0.09
C PRO A 78 12.76 -0.78 -1.32
N ILE A 79 12.10 -1.94 -1.46
CA ILE A 79 11.87 -2.58 -2.75
C ILE A 79 10.97 -1.69 -3.61
N SER A 80 9.86 -1.22 -3.03
CA SER A 80 8.93 -0.29 -3.66
C SER A 80 9.63 0.97 -4.16
N THR A 81 10.62 1.50 -3.43
CA THR A 81 11.41 2.67 -3.85
C THR A 81 12.23 2.42 -5.10
N VAL A 82 12.96 1.31 -5.15
CA VAL A 82 13.78 0.93 -6.32
C VAL A 82 12.91 0.74 -7.55
N PHE A 83 11.79 0.06 -7.37
CA PHE A 83 10.83 -0.22 -8.44
C PHE A 83 10.15 1.07 -8.91
N THR A 84 9.73 1.96 -8.00
CA THR A 84 9.07 3.24 -8.36
C THR A 84 10.02 4.14 -9.14
N ASN A 85 11.31 4.15 -8.78
CA ASN A 85 12.33 4.92 -9.48
C ASN A 85 12.64 4.40 -10.89
N THR A 86 12.39 3.11 -11.16
CA THR A 86 12.69 2.47 -12.45
C THR A 86 11.48 2.39 -13.39
N PHE A 87 10.27 2.12 -12.88
CA PHE A 87 9.05 1.92 -13.69
C PHE A 87 8.01 3.05 -13.60
N GLY A 88 8.22 4.02 -12.69
CA GLY A 88 7.32 5.14 -12.44
C GLY A 88 6.16 4.80 -11.50
N SER A 89 5.70 5.81 -10.73
CA SER A 89 4.72 5.66 -9.66
C SER A 89 3.36 5.10 -10.12
N ARG A 90 2.88 5.48 -11.30
CA ARG A 90 1.58 5.05 -11.83
C ARG A 90 1.51 3.55 -12.12
N THR A 91 2.48 3.02 -12.85
CA THR A 91 2.50 1.60 -13.24
C THR A 91 2.54 0.69 -12.02
N ILE A 92 3.36 1.06 -11.04
CA ILE A 92 3.55 0.28 -9.82
C ILE A 92 2.30 0.28 -8.95
N THR A 93 1.64 1.43 -8.82
CA THR A 93 0.38 1.53 -8.08
C THR A 93 -0.68 0.59 -8.68
N ILE A 94 -0.78 0.51 -10.02
CA ILE A 94 -1.74 -0.37 -10.69
C ILE A 94 -1.39 -1.84 -10.46
N VAL A 95 -0.11 -2.22 -10.62
CA VAL A 95 0.35 -3.60 -10.40
C VAL A 95 0.15 -4.02 -8.94
N GLY A 96 0.47 -3.16 -7.99
CA GLY A 96 0.24 -3.38 -6.57
C GLY A 96 -1.23 -3.55 -6.23
N ALA A 97 -2.10 -2.71 -6.80
CA ALA A 97 -3.56 -2.80 -6.60
C ALA A 97 -4.15 -4.10 -7.14
N LEU A 98 -3.71 -4.55 -8.32
CA LEU A 98 -4.11 -5.83 -8.88
C LEU A 98 -3.62 -7.00 -8.01
N LEU A 99 -2.39 -6.93 -7.52
CA LEU A 99 -1.82 -7.96 -6.66
C LEU A 99 -2.53 -8.06 -5.31
N ALA A 100 -2.82 -6.91 -4.69
CA ALA A 100 -3.58 -6.85 -3.44
C ALA A 100 -5.01 -7.40 -3.64
N SER A 101 -5.69 -6.96 -4.70
CA SER A 101 -7.03 -7.46 -5.05
C SER A 101 -7.04 -8.97 -5.27
N PHE A 102 -6.02 -9.50 -5.95
CA PHE A 102 -5.86 -10.93 -6.17
C PHE A 102 -5.61 -11.71 -4.87
N GLY A 103 -4.78 -11.17 -3.97
CA GLY A 103 -4.55 -11.74 -2.64
C GLY A 103 -5.83 -11.84 -1.81
N PHE A 104 -6.65 -10.77 -1.79
CA PHE A 104 -7.94 -10.78 -1.11
C PHE A 104 -8.96 -11.71 -1.78
N PHE A 105 -8.98 -11.78 -3.11
CA PHE A 105 -9.88 -12.68 -3.85
C PHE A 105 -9.56 -14.16 -3.59
N LEU A 106 -8.26 -14.52 -3.60
CA LEU A 106 -7.80 -15.87 -3.28
C LEU A 106 -8.21 -16.30 -1.87
N SER A 107 -8.17 -15.38 -0.91
CA SER A 107 -8.55 -15.64 0.49
C SER A 107 -9.99 -16.16 0.64
N ARG A 108 -10.89 -15.88 -0.32
CA ARG A 108 -12.29 -16.32 -0.28
C ARG A 108 -12.47 -17.85 -0.36
N TRP A 109 -11.56 -18.56 -1.03
CA TRP A 109 -11.71 -20.00 -1.29
C TRP A 109 -11.13 -20.90 -0.20
N TRP A 110 -10.21 -20.39 0.61
CA TRP A 110 -9.49 -21.20 1.60
C TRP A 110 -10.08 -21.00 2.99
N THR A 111 -10.45 -22.09 3.66
CA THR A 111 -10.98 -22.07 5.04
C THR A 111 -9.92 -22.32 6.11
N ASN A 112 -8.63 -22.38 5.74
CA ASN A 112 -7.55 -22.68 6.67
C ASN A 112 -6.68 -21.44 6.93
N VAL A 113 -6.45 -21.15 8.23
CA VAL A 113 -5.72 -19.98 8.76
C VAL A 113 -4.33 -19.79 8.13
N TYR A 114 -3.60 -20.86 7.82
CA TYR A 114 -2.28 -20.76 7.20
C TYR A 114 -2.31 -20.11 5.81
N TYR A 115 -3.38 -20.33 5.04
CA TYR A 115 -3.54 -19.68 3.73
C TYR A 115 -3.85 -18.20 3.86
N TYR A 116 -4.47 -17.75 4.95
CA TYR A 116 -4.67 -16.32 5.21
C TYR A 116 -3.35 -15.61 5.50
N TYR A 117 -2.41 -16.23 6.22
CA TYR A 117 -1.05 -15.69 6.37
C TYR A 117 -0.30 -15.55 5.04
N LEU A 118 -0.48 -16.52 4.12
CA LEU A 118 0.15 -16.50 2.80
C LEU A 118 -0.50 -15.48 1.86
N THR A 119 -1.83 -15.49 1.76
CA THR A 119 -2.57 -14.66 0.80
C THR A 119 -2.73 -13.23 1.29
N ILE A 120 -3.30 -13.02 2.48
CA ILE A 120 -3.44 -11.68 3.04
C ILE A 120 -2.09 -11.16 3.52
N GLY A 121 -1.36 -11.92 4.34
CA GLY A 121 -0.08 -11.47 4.89
C GLY A 121 0.98 -11.19 3.82
N ILE A 122 1.39 -12.21 3.07
CA ILE A 122 2.51 -12.08 2.11
C ILE A 122 2.06 -11.41 0.81
N ILE A 123 1.08 -11.97 0.10
CA ILE A 123 0.68 -11.43 -1.22
C ILE A 123 0.02 -10.06 -1.06
N GLY A 124 -0.90 -9.92 -0.10
CA GLY A 124 -1.54 -8.65 0.24
C GLY A 124 -0.54 -7.62 0.75
N GLY A 125 0.36 -7.99 1.68
CA GLY A 125 1.38 -7.08 2.21
C GLY A 125 2.36 -6.56 1.16
N ILE A 126 2.83 -7.42 0.24
CA ILE A 126 3.67 -6.98 -0.89
C ILE A 126 2.88 -6.05 -1.81
N GLY A 127 1.62 -6.39 -2.13
CA GLY A 127 0.75 -5.55 -2.96
C GLY A 127 0.51 -4.17 -2.34
N CYS A 128 0.18 -4.12 -1.05
CA CYS A 128 -0.02 -2.88 -0.30
C CYS A 128 1.26 -2.04 -0.22
N GLY A 129 2.43 -2.64 0.02
CA GLY A 129 3.69 -1.88 0.08
C GLY A 129 4.11 -1.28 -1.26
N LEU A 130 3.74 -1.92 -2.38
CA LEU A 130 3.91 -1.35 -3.72
C LEU A 130 2.96 -0.17 -3.99
N ILE A 131 1.82 -0.07 -3.30
CA ILE A 131 0.87 1.06 -3.42
C ILE A 131 1.25 2.21 -2.48
N TYR A 132 1.70 1.89 -1.26
CA TYR A 132 1.92 2.85 -0.18
C TYR A 132 2.99 3.89 -0.54
N LEU A 133 4.11 3.42 -1.12
CA LEU A 133 5.21 4.30 -1.46
C LEU A 133 4.90 5.30 -2.59
N PRO A 134 4.36 4.89 -3.76
CA PRO A 134 4.01 5.85 -4.80
C PRO A 134 2.90 6.82 -4.35
N ALA A 135 2.02 6.43 -3.41
CA ALA A 135 1.04 7.35 -2.84
C ALA A 135 1.69 8.48 -2.01
N ILE A 136 2.72 8.18 -1.21
CA ILE A 136 3.50 9.18 -0.45
C ILE A 136 4.36 10.03 -1.40
N VAL A 137 5.08 9.37 -2.31
CA VAL A 137 6.02 10.00 -3.21
C VAL A 137 5.31 10.93 -4.20
N SER A 138 4.11 10.56 -4.67
CA SER A 138 3.32 11.43 -5.57
C SER A 138 2.93 12.74 -4.90
N VAL A 139 2.66 12.77 -3.59
CA VAL A 139 2.37 14.03 -2.87
C VAL A 139 3.62 14.90 -2.71
N GLY A 140 4.82 14.31 -2.71
CA GLY A 140 6.07 15.08 -2.63
C GLY A 140 6.53 15.68 -3.96
N TYR A 141 6.05 15.16 -5.10
CA TYR A 141 6.41 15.63 -6.44
C TYR A 141 5.47 16.69 -7.01
N TYR A 142 4.28 16.86 -6.44
CA TYR A 142 3.23 17.78 -6.90
C TYR A 142 2.84 18.77 -5.80
#